data_AF-A0A1H1BCY9-F1
#
_entry.id   AF-A0A1H1BCY9-F1
#
_cell.length_a   1.000
_cell.length_b   1.000
_cell.length_c   1.000
_cell.angle_alpha   90.00
_cell.angle_beta   90.00
_cell.angle_gamma   90.00
#
_symmetry.space_group_name_H-M   'P 1'
#
loop_
_entity.id
_entity.type
_entity.pdbx_description
1 polymer ?
#
loop_
_entity_poly.entity_id
_entity_poly.type
_entity_poly.pdbx_seq_one_letter_code
_entity_poly.pdbx_strand_id
1 'polypeptide(L)'
;MLDHTLIREESIRAIEAAGGEFTDEYHRLIRRRTECDPSTINAAQQYAEAVISDADPTQVAMWGTLALAQTTASSVDEATVRNGLARALAPVLDAEIAKTAVKNYEKFRRQFNTAATAFTKAHDIIPATTDPGDLINASSEIRTAWAEGQSLAHNFDGLVPTLTAAATIAGTQTSNPIGLILNTEGLHRRRVWEAWTGPNRWTALLQLGATIHAVALEEYEDYREPAPMQQRHIRGDVGWRTVDVDPEDHTPDEDDE
;
A
#
# COMPACT_ATOMS: atom_id res chain seq x y z
N MET A 1 -12.98 -13.15 -6.22
CA MET A 1 -12.92 -12.19 -7.36
C MET A 1 -13.23 -10.75 -6.93
N LEU A 2 -14.09 -10.52 -5.92
CA LEU A 2 -14.37 -9.18 -5.37
C LEU A 2 -13.16 -8.52 -4.66
N ASP A 3 -12.25 -9.34 -4.11
CA ASP A 3 -11.11 -8.88 -3.29
C ASP A 3 -10.11 -8.01 -4.07
N HIS A 4 -9.69 -8.46 -5.26
CA HIS A 4 -8.72 -7.73 -6.09
C HIS A 4 -9.24 -6.38 -6.60
N THR A 5 -10.55 -6.24 -6.83
CA THR A 5 -11.13 -4.97 -7.30
C THR A 5 -11.14 -3.94 -6.17
N LEU A 6 -11.45 -4.35 -4.94
CA LEU A 6 -11.52 -3.47 -3.78
C LEU A 6 -10.12 -2.94 -3.40
N ILE A 7 -9.14 -3.83 -3.28
CA ILE A 7 -7.73 -3.47 -3.01
C ILE A 7 -7.22 -2.46 -4.05
N ARG A 8 -7.63 -2.63 -5.31
CA ARG A 8 -7.21 -1.75 -6.39
C ARG A 8 -7.86 -0.37 -6.33
N GLU A 9 -9.17 -0.30 -6.07
CA GLU A 9 -9.88 0.98 -5.90
C GLU A 9 -9.33 1.76 -4.70
N GLU A 10 -9.01 1.08 -3.60
CA GLU A 10 -8.34 1.67 -2.43
C GLU A 10 -6.95 2.21 -2.77
N SER A 11 -6.16 1.43 -3.51
CA SER A 11 -4.82 1.84 -3.97
C SER A 11 -4.88 3.09 -4.85
N ILE A 12 -5.84 3.15 -5.78
CA ILE A 12 -6.02 4.31 -6.65
C ILE A 12 -6.40 5.55 -5.83
N ARG A 13 -7.34 5.44 -4.88
CA ARG A 13 -7.72 6.56 -4.01
C ARG A 13 -6.55 7.05 -3.16
N ALA A 14 -5.73 6.13 -2.63
CA ALA A 14 -4.53 6.51 -1.87
C ALA A 14 -3.54 7.30 -2.74
N ILE A 15 -3.32 6.85 -3.98
CA ILE A 15 -2.48 7.55 -4.96
C ILE A 15 -3.03 8.94 -5.28
N GLU A 16 -4.33 9.07 -5.60
CA GLU A 16 -4.97 10.36 -5.90
C GLU A 16 -4.92 11.32 -4.70
N ALA A 17 -5.20 10.83 -3.49
CA ALA A 17 -5.16 11.62 -2.25
C ALA A 17 -3.75 12.16 -1.95
N ALA A 18 -2.70 11.41 -2.32
CA ALA A 18 -1.32 11.84 -2.24
C ALA A 18 -0.86 12.70 -3.44
N GLY A 19 -1.79 13.04 -4.35
CA GLY A 19 -1.55 13.90 -5.51
C GLY A 19 -0.99 13.16 -6.73
N GLY A 20 -1.13 11.83 -6.81
CA GLY A 20 -0.87 11.07 -8.03
C GLY A 20 -1.84 11.43 -9.15
N GLU A 21 -1.47 11.12 -10.39
CA GLU A 21 -2.21 11.51 -11.58
C GLU A 21 -2.70 10.28 -12.36
N PHE A 22 -3.93 10.34 -12.86
CA PHE A 22 -4.50 9.39 -13.82
C PHE A 22 -4.95 10.15 -15.07
N THR A 23 -5.23 9.42 -16.16
CA THR A 23 -5.65 10.06 -17.40
C THR A 23 -7.06 10.62 -17.28
N ASP A 24 -7.37 11.67 -18.03
CA ASP A 24 -8.74 12.20 -18.13
C ASP A 24 -9.72 11.12 -18.59
N GLU A 25 -9.25 10.22 -19.46
CA GLU A 25 -10.03 9.08 -19.95
C GLU A 25 -10.37 8.10 -18.82
N TYR A 26 -9.43 7.77 -17.93
CA TYR A 26 -9.71 6.98 -16.73
C TYR A 26 -10.83 7.62 -15.90
N HIS A 27 -10.69 8.92 -15.57
CA HIS A 27 -11.71 9.63 -14.80
C HIS A 27 -13.06 9.70 -15.52
N ARG A 28 -13.06 9.85 -16.85
CA ARG A 28 -14.27 9.81 -17.67
C ARG A 28 -14.97 8.45 -17.57
N LEU A 29 -14.23 7.35 -17.68
CA LEU A 29 -14.77 5.99 -17.60
C LEU A 29 -15.34 5.69 -16.21
N ILE A 30 -14.64 6.05 -15.13
CA ILE A 30 -15.13 5.88 -13.76
C ILE A 30 -16.39 6.70 -13.52
N ARG A 31 -16.40 7.98 -13.94
CA ARG A 31 -17.58 8.85 -13.83
C ARG A 31 -18.77 8.25 -14.56
N ARG A 32 -18.60 7.80 -15.80
CA ARG A 32 -19.67 7.15 -16.58
C ARG A 32 -20.14 5.85 -15.94
N ARG A 33 -19.25 5.05 -15.37
CA ARG A 33 -19.61 3.83 -14.61
C ARG A 33 -20.54 4.18 -13.45
N THR A 34 -20.22 5.23 -12.69
CA THR A 34 -21.03 5.70 -11.55
C THR A 34 -22.36 6.32 -12.00
N GLU A 35 -22.35 7.16 -13.05
CA GLU A 35 -23.55 7.79 -13.62
C GLU A 35 -24.51 6.78 -14.25
N CYS A 36 -23.98 5.66 -14.76
CA CYS A 36 -24.77 4.57 -15.35
C CYS A 36 -25.06 3.43 -14.35
N ASP A 37 -24.83 3.62 -13.05
CA ASP A 37 -25.17 2.61 -12.06
C ASP A 37 -26.71 2.51 -11.94
N PRO A 38 -27.32 1.37 -12.30
CA PRO A 38 -28.76 1.21 -12.29
C PRO A 38 -29.38 1.36 -10.88
N SER A 39 -28.60 1.22 -9.81
CA SER A 39 -29.06 1.46 -8.43
C SER A 39 -29.28 2.94 -8.12
N THR A 40 -28.68 3.84 -8.90
CA THR A 40 -28.82 5.31 -8.74
C THR A 40 -29.98 5.88 -9.55
N ILE A 41 -30.47 5.13 -10.54
CA ILE A 41 -31.51 5.56 -11.46
C ILE A 41 -32.86 4.98 -11.01
N ASN A 42 -33.76 5.85 -10.55
CA ASN A 42 -35.14 5.46 -10.31
C ASN A 42 -35.92 5.50 -11.64
N ALA A 43 -35.87 4.40 -12.42
CA ALA A 43 -36.47 4.39 -13.76
C ALA A 43 -37.99 4.55 -13.71
N ALA A 44 -38.65 4.14 -12.62
CA ALA A 44 -40.09 4.37 -12.42
C ALA A 44 -40.41 5.86 -12.27
N GLN A 45 -39.60 6.61 -11.52
CA GLN A 45 -39.73 8.06 -11.41
C GLN A 45 -39.43 8.76 -12.73
N GLN A 46 -38.35 8.38 -13.43
CA GLN A 46 -37.99 8.93 -14.73
C GLN A 46 -39.05 8.65 -15.81
N TYR A 47 -39.69 7.47 -15.77
CA TYR A 47 -40.82 7.15 -16.62
C TYR A 47 -42.03 8.04 -16.34
N ALA A 48 -42.40 8.21 -15.07
CA ALA A 48 -43.50 9.09 -14.68
C ALA A 48 -43.23 10.54 -15.12
N GLU A 49 -42.00 11.04 -14.93
CA GLU A 49 -41.59 12.38 -15.36
C GLU A 49 -41.61 12.55 -16.88
N ALA A 50 -41.16 11.55 -17.65
CA ALA A 50 -41.21 11.57 -19.11
C ALA A 50 -42.65 11.61 -19.65
N VAL A 51 -43.59 10.91 -19.00
CA VAL A 51 -45.02 10.95 -19.35
C VAL A 51 -45.63 12.32 -19.00
N ILE A 52 -45.29 12.88 -17.84
CA ILE A 52 -45.84 14.17 -17.37
C ILE A 52 -45.32 15.35 -18.20
N SER A 53 -44.05 15.30 -18.62
CA SER A 53 -43.38 16.37 -19.38
C SER A 53 -43.61 16.32 -20.89
N ASP A 54 -44.46 15.39 -21.38
CA ASP A 54 -44.72 15.15 -22.80
C ASP A 54 -43.42 14.93 -23.61
N ALA A 55 -42.52 14.13 -23.04
CA ALA A 55 -41.26 13.76 -23.70
C ALA A 55 -41.53 12.93 -24.97
N ASP A 56 -40.52 12.83 -25.84
CA ASP A 56 -40.60 12.04 -27.07
C ASP A 56 -41.05 10.58 -26.78
N PRO A 57 -41.97 10.00 -27.59
CA PRO A 57 -42.48 8.64 -27.37
C PRO A 57 -41.40 7.56 -27.26
N THR A 58 -40.26 7.72 -27.94
CA THR A 58 -39.12 6.79 -27.85
C THR A 58 -38.48 6.84 -26.46
N GLN A 59 -38.34 8.04 -25.90
CA GLN A 59 -37.82 8.25 -24.54
C GLN A 59 -38.78 7.71 -23.49
N VAL A 60 -40.09 7.92 -23.66
CA VAL A 60 -41.13 7.35 -22.79
C VAL A 60 -41.09 5.81 -22.84
N ALA A 61 -40.97 5.21 -24.03
CA ALA A 61 -40.88 3.76 -24.20
C ALA A 61 -39.60 3.16 -23.58
N MET A 62 -38.46 3.85 -23.72
CA MET A 62 -37.19 3.46 -23.11
C MET A 62 -37.31 3.42 -21.58
N TRP A 63 -37.79 4.51 -20.96
CA TRP A 63 -37.94 4.56 -19.50
C TRP A 63 -38.98 3.56 -18.98
N GLY A 64 -40.08 3.35 -19.72
CA GLY A 64 -41.08 2.33 -19.37
C GLY A 64 -40.51 0.91 -19.39
N THR A 65 -39.69 0.59 -20.40
CA THR A 65 -38.99 -0.71 -20.48
C THR A 65 -37.99 -0.88 -19.33
N LEU A 66 -37.24 0.17 -19.00
CA LEU A 66 -36.26 0.14 -17.91
C LEU A 66 -36.94 0.00 -16.53
N ALA A 67 -38.05 0.70 -16.30
CA ALA A 67 -38.84 0.58 -15.06
C ALA A 67 -39.41 -0.83 -14.89
N LEU A 68 -39.92 -1.45 -15.96
CA LEU A 68 -40.37 -2.84 -15.95
C LEU A 68 -39.21 -3.81 -15.69
N ALA A 69 -38.06 -3.59 -16.32
CA ALA A 69 -36.86 -4.40 -16.07
C ALA A 69 -36.41 -4.30 -14.60
N GLN A 70 -36.42 -3.10 -13.98
CA GLN A 70 -36.05 -2.93 -12.57
C GLN A 70 -37.01 -3.63 -11.61
N THR A 71 -38.31 -3.67 -11.91
CA THR A 71 -39.30 -4.34 -11.04
C THR A 71 -39.29 -5.87 -11.17
N THR A 72 -38.73 -6.40 -12.25
CA THR A 72 -38.71 -7.85 -12.56
C THR A 72 -37.32 -8.47 -12.42
N ALA A 73 -36.26 -7.67 -12.38
CA ALA A 73 -34.90 -8.15 -12.19
C ALA A 73 -34.75 -8.80 -10.81
N SER A 74 -34.21 -10.02 -10.80
CA SER A 74 -33.73 -10.61 -9.57
C SER A 74 -32.37 -10.01 -9.17
N SER A 75 -31.98 -10.14 -7.91
CA SER A 75 -30.63 -9.77 -7.45
C SER A 75 -29.51 -10.51 -8.21
N VAL A 76 -29.83 -11.68 -8.77
CA VAL A 76 -28.92 -12.48 -9.61
C VAL A 76 -28.75 -11.85 -11.00
N ASP A 77 -29.82 -11.33 -11.59
CA ASP A 77 -29.76 -10.66 -12.90
C ASP A 77 -28.97 -9.35 -12.80
N GLU A 78 -29.21 -8.56 -11.75
CA GLU A 78 -28.45 -7.34 -11.47
C GLU A 78 -26.96 -7.61 -11.26
N ALA A 79 -26.63 -8.67 -10.51
CA ALA A 79 -25.24 -9.07 -10.30
C ALA A 79 -24.60 -9.53 -11.62
N THR A 80 -25.34 -10.24 -12.47
CA THR A 80 -24.86 -10.71 -13.78
C THR A 80 -24.51 -9.54 -14.69
N VAL A 81 -25.38 -8.53 -14.79
CA VAL A 81 -25.13 -7.31 -15.59
C VAL A 81 -23.94 -6.53 -15.03
N ARG A 82 -23.89 -6.29 -13.72
CA ARG A 82 -22.76 -5.59 -13.08
C ARG A 82 -21.42 -6.30 -13.30
N ASN A 83 -21.39 -7.62 -13.14
CA ASN A 83 -20.20 -8.42 -13.38
C ASN A 83 -19.78 -8.43 -14.87
N GLY A 84 -20.76 -8.43 -15.78
CA GLY A 84 -20.52 -8.31 -17.22
C GLY A 84 -19.87 -6.97 -17.58
N LEU A 85 -20.42 -5.87 -17.07
CA LEU A 85 -19.85 -4.53 -17.25
C LEU A 85 -18.45 -4.42 -16.64
N ALA A 86 -18.27 -4.88 -15.40
CA ALA A 86 -16.97 -4.85 -14.73
C ALA A 86 -15.90 -5.62 -15.52
N ARG A 87 -16.25 -6.81 -16.03
CA ARG A 87 -15.35 -7.62 -16.87
C ARG A 87 -14.99 -6.93 -18.19
N ALA A 88 -15.95 -6.24 -18.82
CA ALA A 88 -15.72 -5.52 -20.06
C ALA A 88 -14.87 -4.25 -19.86
N LEU A 89 -15.09 -3.54 -18.75
CA LEU A 89 -14.44 -2.26 -18.46
C LEU A 89 -13.03 -2.43 -17.89
N ALA A 90 -12.77 -3.51 -17.14
CA ALA A 90 -11.49 -3.79 -16.50
C ALA A 90 -10.28 -3.62 -17.45
N PRO A 91 -10.17 -4.29 -18.61
CA PRO A 91 -8.99 -4.14 -19.48
C PRO A 91 -8.79 -2.72 -20.01
N VAL A 92 -9.87 -1.94 -20.16
CA VAL A 92 -9.78 -0.54 -20.62
C VAL A 92 -9.25 0.35 -19.49
N LEU A 93 -9.77 0.19 -18.27
CA LEU A 93 -9.26 0.89 -17.09
C LEU A 93 -7.79 0.52 -16.82
N ASP A 94 -7.43 -0.75 -17.00
CA ASP A 94 -6.06 -1.25 -16.84
C ASP A 94 -5.11 -0.58 -17.81
N ALA A 95 -5.50 -0.46 -19.07
CA ALA A 95 -4.71 0.23 -20.08
C ALA A 95 -4.54 1.72 -19.76
N GLU A 96 -5.56 2.40 -19.22
CA GLU A 96 -5.43 3.80 -18.80
C GLU A 96 -4.54 3.97 -17.56
N ILE A 97 -4.69 3.10 -16.56
CA ILE A 97 -3.88 3.09 -15.34
C ILE A 97 -2.40 2.85 -15.67
N ALA A 98 -2.10 1.89 -16.56
CA ALA A 98 -0.74 1.55 -16.94
C ALA A 98 0.05 2.74 -17.53
N LYS A 99 -0.65 3.73 -18.13
CA LYS A 99 -0.02 4.93 -18.70
C LYS A 99 0.62 5.83 -17.63
N THR A 100 0.12 5.82 -16.40
CA THR A 100 0.61 6.70 -15.32
C THR A 100 1.20 5.94 -14.14
N ALA A 101 1.01 4.63 -14.05
CA ALA A 101 1.44 3.80 -12.92
C ALA A 101 2.93 3.97 -12.55
N VAL A 102 3.84 3.77 -13.51
CA VAL A 102 5.28 3.92 -13.29
C VAL A 102 5.66 5.37 -12.92
N LYS A 103 5.04 6.37 -13.57
CA LYS A 103 5.26 7.80 -13.26
C LYS A 103 4.85 8.13 -11.83
N ASN A 104 3.72 7.59 -11.38
CA ASN A 104 3.22 7.77 -10.01
C ASN A 104 4.17 7.11 -9.00
N TYR A 105 4.60 5.87 -9.24
CA TYR A 105 5.59 5.20 -8.40
C TYR A 105 6.86 6.04 -8.27
N GLU A 106 7.45 6.46 -9.40
CA GLU A 106 8.67 7.26 -9.40
C GLU A 106 8.52 8.62 -8.70
N LYS A 107 7.33 9.23 -8.76
CA LYS A 107 7.03 10.44 -8.01
C LYS A 107 7.10 10.19 -6.50
N PHE A 108 6.40 9.17 -6.00
CA PHE A 108 6.39 8.87 -4.56
C PHE A 108 7.73 8.32 -4.09
N ARG A 109 8.43 7.53 -4.91
CA ARG A 109 9.79 7.05 -4.65
C ARG A 109 10.75 8.22 -4.38
N ARG A 110 10.73 9.26 -5.24
CA ARG A 110 11.55 10.47 -5.02
C ARG A 110 11.19 11.21 -3.74
N GLN A 111 9.90 11.35 -3.44
CA GLN A 111 9.43 12.00 -2.20
C GLN A 111 9.91 11.22 -0.97
N PHE A 112 9.75 9.90 -0.98
CA PHE A 112 10.22 9.01 0.07
C PHE A 112 11.74 9.12 0.25
N ASN A 113 12.52 9.00 -0.83
CA ASN A 113 13.99 9.07 -0.78
C ASN A 113 14.52 10.42 -0.33
N THR A 114 13.82 11.51 -0.65
CA THR A 114 14.15 12.85 -0.14
C THR A 114 13.94 12.91 1.37
N ALA A 115 12.80 12.42 1.87
CA ALA A 115 12.52 12.35 3.30
C ALA A 115 13.49 11.40 4.03
N ALA A 116 13.83 10.25 3.41
CA ALA A 116 14.79 9.28 3.93
C ALA A 116 16.18 9.90 4.13
N THR A 117 16.66 10.61 3.11
CA THR A 117 17.95 11.33 3.19
C THR A 117 17.96 12.37 4.32
N ALA A 118 16.89 13.15 4.44
CA ALA A 118 16.77 14.15 5.51
C ALA A 118 16.71 13.48 6.90
N PHE A 119 16.01 12.36 7.03
CA PHE A 119 15.86 11.63 8.28
C PHE A 119 17.18 10.99 8.72
N THR A 120 17.90 10.33 7.81
CA THR A 120 19.23 9.77 8.12
C THR A 120 20.17 10.87 8.59
N LYS A 121 20.21 12.02 7.92
CA LYS A 121 21.02 13.15 8.35
C LYS A 121 20.64 13.66 9.75
N ALA A 122 19.34 13.75 10.05
CA ALA A 122 18.88 14.15 11.38
C ALA A 122 19.28 13.10 12.44
N HIS A 123 19.14 11.82 12.12
CA HIS A 123 19.51 10.69 12.98
C HIS A 123 21.01 10.66 13.29
N ASP A 124 21.86 10.97 12.30
CA ASP A 124 23.32 11.04 12.46
C ASP A 124 23.74 12.14 13.46
N ILE A 125 22.93 13.19 13.61
CA ILE A 125 23.13 14.23 14.63
C ILE A 125 22.59 13.74 15.98
N ILE A 126 21.35 13.26 15.99
CA ILE A 126 20.69 12.76 17.20
C ILE A 126 19.55 11.79 16.85
N PRO A 127 19.46 10.61 17.47
CA PRO A 127 18.33 9.70 17.26
C PRO A 127 17.01 10.38 17.64
N ALA A 128 15.99 10.25 16.79
CA ALA A 128 14.66 10.77 17.08
C ALA A 128 14.11 10.22 18.41
N THR A 129 14.52 9.02 18.82
CA THR A 129 14.09 8.39 20.09
C THR A 129 14.79 8.91 21.33
N THR A 130 15.66 9.91 21.21
CA THR A 130 16.35 10.51 22.36
C THR A 130 15.34 11.08 23.33
N ASP A 131 15.56 10.88 24.64
CA ASP A 131 14.69 11.37 25.69
C ASP A 131 14.65 12.92 25.66
N PRO A 132 13.46 13.55 25.70
CA PRO A 132 13.37 15.01 25.69
C PRO A 132 14.10 15.70 26.85
N GLY A 133 14.28 15.03 27.99
CA GLY A 133 15.03 15.52 29.15
C GLY A 133 16.52 15.73 28.84
N ASP A 134 17.11 14.90 27.99
CA ASP A 134 18.50 15.03 27.54
C ASP A 134 18.70 16.23 26.61
N LEU A 135 17.60 16.78 26.06
CA LEU A 135 17.62 17.90 25.13
C LEU A 135 17.56 19.28 25.80
N ILE A 136 17.31 19.36 27.12
CA ILE A 136 17.11 20.64 27.83
C ILE A 136 18.31 21.57 27.64
N ASN A 137 19.51 21.02 27.74
CA ASN A 137 20.78 21.76 27.62
C ASN A 137 21.47 21.54 26.27
N ALA A 138 20.84 20.83 25.33
CA ALA A 138 21.41 20.58 24.01
C ALA A 138 21.46 21.87 23.16
N SER A 139 22.35 21.87 22.17
CA SER A 139 22.44 22.99 21.22
C SER A 139 21.13 23.14 20.42
N SER A 140 20.92 24.33 19.83
CA SER A 140 19.77 24.54 18.95
C SER A 140 19.75 23.56 17.78
N GLU A 141 20.92 23.23 17.23
CA GLU A 141 21.08 22.29 16.12
C GLU A 141 20.59 20.88 16.49
N ILE A 142 21.00 20.35 17.66
CA ILE A 142 20.56 19.03 18.14
C ILE A 142 19.04 19.01 18.36
N ARG A 143 18.48 20.06 18.98
CA ARG A 143 17.02 20.12 19.21
C ARG A 143 16.23 20.18 17.90
N THR A 144 16.72 20.94 16.92
CA THR A 144 16.10 21.00 15.58
C THR A 144 16.17 19.65 14.89
N ALA A 145 17.35 19.00 14.85
CA ALA A 145 17.51 17.68 14.24
C ALA A 145 16.60 16.62 14.89
N TRP A 146 16.48 16.63 16.22
CA TRP A 146 15.57 15.73 16.94
C TRP A 146 14.10 15.94 16.53
N ALA A 147 13.64 17.19 16.51
CA ALA A 147 12.26 17.52 16.13
C ALA A 147 11.96 17.21 14.65
N GLU A 148 12.92 17.49 13.76
CA GLU A 148 12.83 17.12 12.35
C GLU A 148 12.78 15.60 12.18
N GLY A 149 13.63 14.85 12.89
CA GLY A 149 13.64 13.39 12.88
C GLY A 149 12.28 12.81 13.28
N GLN A 150 11.65 13.33 14.34
CA GLN A 150 10.30 12.93 14.76
C GLN A 150 9.24 13.20 13.68
N SER A 151 9.27 14.39 13.09
CA SER A 151 8.34 14.77 12.01
C SER A 151 8.50 13.89 10.76
N LEU A 152 9.76 13.64 10.36
CA LEU A 152 10.07 12.81 9.20
C LEU A 152 9.71 11.33 9.42
N ALA A 153 9.92 10.81 10.63
CA ALA A 153 9.48 9.46 11.00
C ALA A 153 7.96 9.29 10.82
N HIS A 154 7.18 10.27 11.27
CA HIS A 154 5.73 10.28 11.06
C HIS A 154 5.36 10.38 9.58
N ASN A 155 6.08 11.19 8.80
CA ASN A 155 5.85 11.32 7.37
C ASN A 155 6.06 9.99 6.62
N PHE A 156 7.05 9.17 7.01
CA PHE A 156 7.22 7.84 6.41
C PHE A 156 6.00 6.95 6.60
N ASP A 157 5.36 7.00 7.77
CA ASP A 157 4.18 6.18 8.04
C ASP A 157 3.02 6.51 7.08
N GLY A 158 2.94 7.74 6.58
CA GLY A 158 1.99 8.13 5.53
C GLY A 158 2.45 7.83 4.10
N LEU A 159 3.76 7.91 3.83
CA LEU A 159 4.32 7.67 2.50
C LEU A 159 4.39 6.18 2.13
N VAL A 160 4.64 5.28 3.09
CA VAL A 160 4.80 3.84 2.84
C VAL A 160 3.55 3.22 2.21
N PRO A 161 2.32 3.42 2.73
CA PRO A 161 1.11 2.87 2.10
C PRO A 161 0.92 3.40 0.67
N THR A 162 1.19 4.69 0.44
CA THR A 162 1.08 5.33 -0.88
C THR A 162 2.08 4.75 -1.87
N LEU A 163 3.34 4.57 -1.45
CA LEU A 163 4.39 3.97 -2.29
C LEU A 163 4.07 2.51 -2.62
N THR A 164 3.58 1.75 -1.64
CA THR A 164 3.16 0.35 -1.80
C THR A 164 1.97 0.23 -2.75
N ALA A 165 0.98 1.12 -2.62
CA ALA A 165 -0.15 1.21 -3.55
C ALA A 165 0.32 1.54 -4.98
N ALA A 166 1.26 2.48 -5.13
CA ALA A 166 1.82 2.84 -6.43
C ALA A 166 2.61 1.69 -7.08
N ALA A 167 3.41 0.96 -6.29
CA ALA A 167 4.12 -0.24 -6.76
C ALA A 167 3.13 -1.33 -7.19
N THR A 168 2.06 -1.56 -6.42
CA THR A 168 0.99 -2.52 -6.73
C THR A 168 0.30 -2.18 -8.05
N ILE A 169 -0.04 -0.90 -8.24
CA ILE A 169 -0.65 -0.41 -9.49
C ILE A 169 0.31 -0.48 -10.69
N ALA A 170 1.61 -0.38 -10.45
CA ALA A 170 2.65 -0.59 -11.46
C ALA A 170 2.94 -2.07 -11.77
N GLY A 171 2.25 -3.00 -11.10
CA GLY A 171 2.34 -4.44 -11.35
C GLY A 171 3.25 -5.22 -10.41
N THR A 172 3.82 -4.57 -9.39
CA THR A 172 4.66 -5.23 -8.40
C THR A 172 3.82 -5.74 -7.23
N GLN A 173 3.80 -7.05 -7.04
CA GLN A 173 3.16 -7.66 -5.87
C GLN A 173 4.14 -7.59 -4.69
N THR A 174 3.71 -6.94 -3.61
CA THR A 174 4.51 -6.82 -2.39
C THR A 174 3.80 -7.56 -1.26
N SER A 175 4.47 -8.53 -0.63
CA SER A 175 3.91 -9.18 0.57
C SER A 175 4.06 -8.27 1.79
N ASN A 176 5.12 -7.46 1.79
CA ASN A 176 5.43 -6.43 2.75
C ASN A 176 6.27 -5.33 2.08
N PRO A 177 6.36 -4.14 2.67
CA PRO A 177 7.08 -3.04 2.06
C PRO A 177 8.59 -3.02 2.36
N ILE A 178 9.14 -3.95 3.17
CA ILE A 178 10.54 -3.87 3.63
C ILE A 178 11.50 -3.89 2.44
N GLY A 179 11.36 -4.87 1.54
CA GLY A 179 12.21 -4.97 0.35
C GLY A 179 12.02 -3.82 -0.65
N LEU A 180 10.90 -3.09 -0.56
CA LEU A 180 10.63 -1.93 -1.39
C LEU A 180 11.35 -0.68 -0.89
N ILE A 181 11.55 -0.54 0.43
CA ILE A 181 11.94 0.73 1.06
C ILE A 181 13.21 0.68 1.90
N LEU A 182 13.79 -0.51 2.12
CA LEU A 182 15.01 -0.70 2.90
C LEU A 182 16.01 -1.53 2.12
N ASN A 183 17.28 -1.11 2.14
CA ASN A 183 18.40 -2.01 1.90
C ASN A 183 18.84 -2.62 3.24
N THR A 184 18.80 -3.94 3.31
CA THR A 184 19.07 -4.75 4.51
C THR A 184 20.18 -5.76 4.29
N GLU A 185 21.01 -5.56 3.25
CA GLU A 185 22.13 -6.43 2.92
C GLU A 185 23.07 -6.61 4.13
N GLY A 186 23.40 -7.88 4.45
CA GLY A 186 24.24 -8.23 5.58
C GLY A 186 23.60 -8.12 6.96
N LEU A 187 22.32 -7.72 7.06
CA LEU A 187 21.62 -7.60 8.35
C LEU A 187 20.90 -8.88 8.75
N HIS A 188 20.86 -9.15 10.06
CA HIS A 188 20.15 -10.30 10.60
C HIS A 188 18.63 -10.16 10.40
N ARG A 189 18.02 -11.06 9.62
CA ARG A 189 16.62 -10.96 9.17
C ARG A 189 15.62 -10.79 10.30
N ARG A 190 15.75 -11.58 11.38
CA ARG A 190 14.83 -11.44 12.53
C ARG A 190 14.92 -10.06 13.18
N ARG A 191 16.13 -9.48 13.27
CA ARG A 191 16.34 -8.16 13.89
C ARG A 191 15.71 -7.05 13.06
N VAL A 192 15.80 -7.15 11.73
CA VAL A 192 15.11 -6.24 10.82
C VAL A 192 13.59 -6.29 11.05
N TRP A 193 13.00 -7.48 11.17
CA TRP A 193 11.57 -7.64 11.41
C TRP A 193 11.13 -7.17 12.81
N GLU A 194 11.92 -7.45 13.84
CA GLU A 194 11.70 -6.91 15.19
C GLU A 194 11.72 -5.38 15.18
N ALA A 195 12.69 -4.77 14.51
CA ALA A 195 12.75 -3.32 14.34
C ALA A 195 11.55 -2.79 13.53
N TRP A 196 11.18 -3.45 12.43
CA TRP A 196 10.08 -3.05 11.56
C TRP A 196 8.72 -3.02 12.26
N THR A 197 8.48 -4.02 13.12
CA THR A 197 7.21 -4.17 13.86
C THR A 197 7.20 -3.44 15.19
N GLY A 198 8.37 -3.04 15.69
CA GLY A 198 8.53 -2.35 16.97
C GLY A 198 8.18 -0.86 16.94
N PRO A 199 8.08 -0.24 18.12
CA PRO A 199 7.99 1.22 18.22
C PRO A 199 9.28 1.86 17.68
N ASN A 200 9.16 3.07 17.12
CA ASN A 200 10.29 3.81 16.58
C ASN A 200 11.08 3.06 15.48
N ARG A 201 10.39 2.24 14.69
CA ARG A 201 10.98 1.38 13.64
C ARG A 201 12.07 2.03 12.81
N TRP A 202 11.86 3.27 12.37
CA TRP A 202 12.81 3.98 11.51
C TRP A 202 14.16 4.23 12.19
N THR A 203 14.15 4.60 13.47
CA THR A 203 15.38 4.77 14.25
C THR A 203 16.04 3.43 14.54
N ALA A 204 15.26 2.41 14.90
CA ALA A 204 15.78 1.06 15.17
C ALA A 204 16.45 0.45 13.94
N LEU A 205 15.87 0.65 12.74
CA LEU A 205 16.42 0.19 11.47
C LEU A 205 17.75 0.87 11.14
N LEU A 206 17.85 2.19 11.31
CA LEU A 206 19.13 2.90 11.12
C LEU A 206 20.20 2.43 12.12
N GLN A 207 19.83 2.18 13.37
CA GLN A 207 20.76 1.66 14.38
C GLN A 207 21.26 0.25 14.07
N LEU A 208 20.44 -0.58 13.40
CA LEU A 208 20.88 -1.88 12.87
C LEU A 208 21.80 -1.75 11.65
N GLY A 209 21.93 -0.56 11.06
CA GLY A 209 22.71 -0.31 9.86
C GLY A 209 21.92 -0.44 8.56
N ALA A 210 20.58 -0.52 8.61
CA ALA A 210 19.76 -0.53 7.40
C ALA A 210 19.82 0.84 6.71
N THR A 211 19.80 0.83 5.39
CA THR A 211 19.66 2.07 4.61
C THR A 211 18.22 2.24 4.20
N ILE A 212 17.57 3.33 4.64
CA ILE A 212 16.20 3.66 4.25
C ILE A 212 16.23 4.26 2.83
N HIS A 213 15.77 3.50 1.85
CA HIS A 213 15.75 3.89 0.45
C HIS A 213 14.73 3.07 -0.34
N ALA A 214 13.84 3.75 -1.05
CA ALA A 214 12.93 3.15 -1.99
C ALA A 214 13.64 2.82 -3.33
N VAL A 215 13.67 1.53 -3.66
CA VAL A 215 14.36 0.97 -4.83
C VAL A 215 13.60 1.22 -6.14
N ALA A 216 14.25 1.06 -7.28
CA ALA A 216 13.55 1.03 -8.56
C ALA A 216 12.67 -0.24 -8.65
N LEU A 217 11.58 -0.24 -9.45
CA LEU A 217 10.66 -1.38 -9.49
C LEU A 217 11.33 -2.63 -10.07
N GLU A 218 12.26 -2.45 -11.01
CA GLU A 218 13.05 -3.50 -11.64
C GLU A 218 14.09 -4.14 -10.69
N GLU A 219 14.43 -3.45 -9.59
CA GLU A 219 15.36 -3.90 -8.56
C GLU A 219 14.64 -4.45 -7.32
N TYR A 220 13.30 -4.43 -7.32
CA TYR A 220 12.53 -4.89 -6.18
C TYR A 220 12.66 -6.40 -5.97
N GLU A 221 13.04 -6.78 -4.76
CA GLU A 221 12.98 -8.15 -4.28
C GLU A 221 12.14 -8.21 -3.00
N ASP A 222 11.26 -9.20 -2.91
CA ASP A 222 10.41 -9.35 -1.74
C ASP A 222 11.24 -9.78 -0.52
N TYR A 223 11.01 -9.12 0.62
CA TYR A 223 11.77 -9.39 1.83
C TYR A 223 11.05 -10.42 2.69
N ARG A 224 11.55 -11.66 2.69
CA ARG A 224 10.92 -12.76 3.43
C ARG A 224 10.85 -12.50 4.95
N GLU A 225 9.76 -12.92 5.58
CA GLU A 225 9.65 -13.07 7.04
C GLU A 225 10.71 -14.05 7.60
N PRO A 226 11.19 -13.87 8.84
CA PRO A 226 12.14 -14.79 9.44
C PRO A 226 11.49 -16.16 9.65
N ALA A 227 12.27 -17.23 9.55
CA ALA A 227 11.77 -18.55 9.93
C ALA A 227 11.29 -18.57 11.39
N PRO A 228 10.32 -19.42 11.77
CA PRO A 228 9.97 -19.59 13.18
C PRO A 228 11.17 -20.11 13.98
N MET A 229 11.27 -19.74 15.26
CA MET A 229 12.28 -20.28 16.17
C MET A 229 12.15 -21.81 16.22
N GLN A 230 13.30 -22.50 16.25
CA GLN A 230 13.33 -23.96 16.34
C GLN A 230 13.83 -24.39 17.71
N GLN A 231 13.23 -25.44 18.26
CA GLN A 231 13.71 -26.05 19.49
C GLN A 231 14.74 -27.12 19.17
N ARG A 232 15.98 -26.95 19.65
CA ARG A 232 17.02 -27.99 19.57
C ARG A 232 17.32 -28.50 20.97
N HIS A 233 17.49 -29.82 21.08
CA HIS A 233 17.98 -30.44 22.30
C HIS A 233 19.50 -30.45 22.25
N ILE A 234 20.14 -29.69 23.14
CA ILE A 234 21.60 -29.66 23.27
C ILE A 234 21.98 -30.45 24.53
N ARG A 235 23.02 -31.28 24.39
CA ARG A 235 23.59 -32.03 25.51
C ARG A 235 24.41 -31.07 26.38
N GLY A 236 24.03 -30.93 27.64
CA GLY A 236 24.83 -30.20 28.63
C GLY A 236 25.64 -31.15 29.52
N ASP A 237 26.37 -30.58 30.49
CA ASP A 237 27.16 -31.33 31.48
C ASP A 237 26.31 -32.34 32.27
N VAL A 238 25.02 -32.03 32.47
CA VAL A 238 24.05 -32.90 33.15
C VAL A 238 22.76 -32.98 32.34
N GLY A 239 22.70 -33.91 31.39
CA GLY A 239 21.49 -34.24 30.62
C GLY A 239 21.27 -33.41 29.36
N TRP A 240 20.05 -33.45 28.84
CA TRP A 240 19.63 -32.70 27.67
C TRP A 240 18.83 -31.48 28.11
N ARG A 241 19.10 -30.31 27.52
CA ARG A 241 18.25 -29.12 27.66
C ARG A 241 17.73 -28.71 26.29
N THR A 242 16.49 -28.24 26.25
CA THR A 242 15.93 -27.61 25.06
C THR A 242 16.36 -26.14 25.04
N VAL A 243 16.87 -25.68 23.91
CA VAL A 243 17.11 -24.25 23.65
C VAL A 243 16.39 -23.85 22.37
N ASP A 244 15.84 -22.63 22.38
CA ASP A 244 15.33 -22.00 21.19
C ASP A 244 16.53 -21.49 20.37
N VAL A 245 16.62 -21.94 19.12
CA VAL A 245 17.67 -21.59 18.16
C VAL A 245 17.00 -20.85 17.01
N ASP A 246 17.60 -19.72 16.64
CA ASP A 246 17.18 -18.96 15.49
C ASP A 246 17.76 -19.60 14.21
N PRO A 247 16.91 -20.05 13.26
CA PRO A 247 17.42 -20.61 12.00
C PRO A 247 18.15 -19.57 11.12
N GLU A 248 17.99 -18.27 11.41
CA GLU A 248 18.65 -17.19 10.69
C GLU A 248 20.07 -16.90 11.25
N ASP A 249 20.39 -17.37 12.45
CA ASP A 249 21.75 -17.34 12.98
C ASP A 249 22.55 -18.42 12.23
N HIS A 250 23.38 -18.00 11.27
CA HIS A 250 24.44 -18.85 10.77
C HIS A 250 25.32 -19.22 11.95
N THR A 251 25.16 -20.43 12.47
CA THR A 251 26.13 -21.04 13.36
C THR A 251 27.16 -21.70 12.45
N PRO A 252 28.33 -21.09 12.21
CA PRO A 252 29.45 -21.89 11.79
C PRO A 252 29.72 -22.89 12.92
N ASP A 253 30.07 -24.13 12.58
CA ASP A 253 30.65 -25.12 13.49
C ASP A 253 29.69 -26.09 14.21
N GLU A 254 28.82 -26.78 13.46
CA GLU A 254 28.36 -28.14 13.87
C GLU A 254 28.67 -29.23 12.82
N ASP A 255 29.36 -28.90 11.72
CA ASP A 255 29.77 -29.87 10.67
C ASP A 255 31.20 -30.43 10.86
N ASP A 256 31.89 -30.08 11.96
CA ASP A 256 33.27 -30.47 12.27
C ASP A 256 33.42 -31.38 13.52
N GLU A 257 32.46 -32.27 13.80
CA GLU A 257 32.63 -33.40 14.75
C GLU A 257 32.27 -34.77 14.16
#